data_AF-A0A7Y6QSS9-F1
#
_entry.id   AF-A0A7Y6QSS9-F1
#
_cell.length_a   1.000
_cell.length_b   1.000
_cell.length_c   1.000
_cell.angle_alpha   90.00
_cell.angle_beta   90.00
_cell.angle_gamma   90.00
#
_symmetry.space_group_name_H-M   'P 1'
#
loop_
_entity.id
_entity.type
_entity.pdbx_description
1 polymer ?
#
loop_
_entity_poly.entity_id
_entity_poly.type
_entity_poly.pdbx_seq_one_letter_code
_entity_poly.pdbx_strand_id
1 'polypeptide(L)' 'MFKKTALFAFAAAAALSASMATARPPLCDTMCHENYRDCIDSGASTAECAAEWSACRDRCHPPRD' A
#
# COMPACT_ATOMS: atom_id res chain seq x y z
N MET A 1 23.17 -24.64 -31.04
CA MET A 1 23.50 -23.27 -30.57
C MET A 1 22.31 -22.73 -29.77
N PHE A 2 22.17 -23.03 -28.48
CA PHE A 2 21.00 -22.65 -27.66
C PHE A 2 21.38 -22.09 -26.29
N LYS A 3 22.44 -21.28 -26.21
CA LYS A 3 22.99 -20.81 -24.93
C LYS A 3 22.81 -19.30 -24.67
N LYS A 4 22.18 -18.55 -25.59
CA LYS A 4 22.12 -17.07 -25.51
C LYS A 4 20.76 -16.47 -25.14
N THR A 5 19.68 -17.24 -25.07
CA THR A 5 18.32 -16.71 -24.83
C THR A 5 17.93 -16.61 -23.36
N ALA A 6 18.63 -17.28 -22.45
CA ALA A 6 18.28 -17.29 -21.02
C ALA A 6 18.55 -15.94 -20.32
N LEU A 7 19.45 -15.11 -20.86
CA LEU A 7 19.85 -13.84 -20.25
C LEU A 7 18.78 -12.74 -20.41
N PHE A 8 17.90 -12.84 -21.40
CA PHE A 8 16.88 -11.81 -21.65
C PHE A 8 15.60 -11.98 -20.83
N ALA A 9 15.39 -13.12 -20.20
CA ALA A 9 14.21 -13.38 -19.36
C ALA A 9 14.33 -12.79 -17.94
N PHE A 10 15.55 -12.57 -17.45
CA PHE A 10 15.78 -12.08 -16.09
C PHE A 10 15.55 -10.57 -15.91
N ALA A 11 15.70 -9.79 -16.98
CA ALA A 11 15.54 -8.32 -16.91
C ALA A 11 14.06 -7.88 -16.83
N ALA A 12 13.14 -8.65 -17.43
CA ALA A 12 11.72 -8.30 -17.44
C ALA A 12 11.05 -8.53 -16.06
N ALA A 13 11.50 -9.52 -15.29
CA ALA A 13 10.96 -9.81 -13.97
C ALA A 13 11.29 -8.71 -12.95
N ALA A 14 12.48 -8.10 -13.03
CA ALA A 14 12.88 -7.02 -12.12
C ALA A 14 12.08 -5.72 -12.33
N ALA A 15 11.67 -5.42 -13.57
CA ALA A 15 10.88 -4.23 -13.88
C ALA A 15 9.43 -4.32 -13.37
N LEU A 16 8.84 -5.53 -13.36
CA LEU A 16 7.49 -5.75 -12.83
C LEU A 16 7.42 -5.57 -11.31
N SER A 17 8.45 -6.01 -10.57
CA SER A 17 8.50 -5.89 -9.11
C SER A 17 8.66 -4.45 -8.62
N ALA A 18 9.29 -3.58 -9.41
CA ALA A 18 9.44 -2.16 -9.08
C ALA A 18 8.14 -1.38 -9.24
N SER A 19 7.23 -1.84 -10.11
CA SER A 19 5.98 -1.12 -10.43
C SER A 19 4.89 -1.26 -9.36
N MET A 20 4.96 -2.29 -8.50
CA MET A 20 4.01 -2.44 -7.37
C MET A 20 4.41 -1.62 -6.14
N ALA A 21 5.68 -1.23 -6.00
CA ALA A 21 6.15 -0.47 -4.84
C ALA A 21 5.74 1.01 -4.87
N THR A 22 5.39 1.56 -6.05
CA THR A 22 5.06 2.98 -6.23
C THR A 22 3.60 3.25 -6.58
N ALA A 23 2.78 2.20 -6.77
CA ALA A 23 1.35 2.37 -6.90
C ALA A 23 0.79 2.70 -5.52
N ARG A 24 0.64 4.00 -5.22
CA ARG A 24 -0.30 4.45 -4.16
C ARG A 24 -1.58 3.64 -4.36
N PRO A 25 -1.95 2.75 -3.43
CA PRO A 25 -3.15 1.96 -3.64
C PRO A 25 -4.29 2.96 -3.78
N PRO A 26 -5.04 3.01 -4.89
CA PRO A 26 -6.24 3.86 -4.97
C PRO A 26 -7.26 3.49 -3.88
N LEU A 27 -7.02 2.37 -3.19
CA LEU A 27 -7.79 1.79 -2.10
C LEU A 27 -7.27 2.18 -0.71
N CYS A 28 -6.18 2.94 -0.59
CA CYS A 28 -5.54 3.19 0.70
C CYS A 28 -6.44 4.01 1.63
N ASP A 29 -7.03 5.11 1.13
CA ASP A 29 -7.99 5.90 1.89
C ASP A 29 -9.26 5.10 2.24
N THR A 30 -9.73 4.24 1.31
CA THR A 30 -10.88 3.35 1.55
C THR A 30 -10.59 2.35 2.67
N MET A 31 -9.42 1.71 2.65
CA MET A 31 -8.99 0.76 3.69
C MET A 31 -8.86 1.45 5.05
N CYS A 32 -8.31 2.67 5.11
CA CYS A 32 -8.28 3.41 6.35
C CYS A 32 -9.71 3.64 6.89
N HIS A 33 -10.68 3.83 6.00
CA HIS A 33 -12.03 4.24 6.39
C HIS A 33 -12.80 3.03 6.90
N GLU A 34 -12.58 1.86 6.30
CA GLU A 34 -13.04 0.58 6.83
C GLU A 34 -12.45 0.30 8.21
N ASN A 35 -11.13 0.45 8.38
CA ASN A 35 -10.49 0.29 9.70
C ASN A 35 -11.07 1.24 10.77
N TYR A 36 -11.38 2.48 10.40
CA TYR A 36 -12.03 3.42 11.31
C TYR A 36 -13.42 2.95 11.72
N ARG A 37 -14.23 2.45 10.76
CA ARG A 37 -15.56 1.92 11.04
C ARG A 37 -15.50 0.68 11.91
N ASP A 38 -14.61 -0.27 11.59
CA ASP A 38 -14.41 -1.48 12.38
C ASP A 38 -13.97 -1.15 13.82
N CYS A 39 -13.15 -0.12 14.00
CA CYS A 39 -12.74 0.37 15.31
C CYS A 39 -13.93 0.90 16.13
N ILE A 40 -14.80 1.72 15.50
CA ILE A 40 -16.03 2.21 16.14
C ILE A 40 -16.99 1.05 16.46
N ASP A 41 -17.19 0.12 15.51
CA ASP A 41 -18.08 -1.02 15.66
C ASP A 41 -17.58 -2.00 16.73
N SER A 42 -16.27 -2.04 16.97
CA SER A 42 -15.64 -2.81 18.07
C SER A 42 -15.85 -2.16 19.45
N GLY A 43 -16.46 -0.97 19.51
CA GLY A 43 -16.76 -0.25 20.75
C GLY A 43 -15.60 0.60 21.28
N ALA A 44 -14.55 0.83 20.47
CA ALA A 44 -13.48 1.74 20.85
C ALA A 44 -13.95 3.21 20.85
N SER A 45 -13.21 4.06 21.54
CA SER A 45 -13.53 5.48 21.58
C SER A 45 -13.26 6.16 20.23
N THR A 46 -14.08 7.15 19.88
CA THR A 46 -13.87 7.94 18.65
C THR A 46 -12.47 8.57 18.59
N ALA A 47 -11.90 8.93 19.74
CA ALA A 47 -10.56 9.49 19.83
C ALA A 47 -9.47 8.48 19.44
N GLU A 48 -9.58 7.22 19.89
CA GLU A 48 -8.67 6.13 19.49
C GLU A 48 -8.77 5.86 18.00
N CYS A 49 -10.00 5.69 17.49
CA CYS A 49 -10.20 5.39 16.07
C CYS A 49 -9.72 6.53 15.17
N ALA A 50 -9.89 7.79 15.59
CA ALA A 50 -9.39 8.95 14.86
C ALA A 50 -7.84 8.98 14.80
N ALA A 51 -7.15 8.54 15.86
CA ALA A 51 -5.69 8.44 15.88
C ALA A 51 -5.19 7.38 14.89
N GLU A 52 -5.80 6.19 14.88
CA GLU A 52 -5.52 5.10 13.93
C GLU A 52 -5.80 5.52 12.48
N TRP A 53 -6.92 6.20 12.24
CA TRP A 53 -7.26 6.76 10.94
C TRP A 53 -6.21 7.76 10.44
N SER A 54 -5.75 8.69 11.29
CA SER A 54 -4.71 9.65 10.93
C SER A 54 -3.40 8.95 10.56
N ALA A 55 -2.95 8.02 11.40
CA ALA A 55 -1.73 7.25 11.16
C ALA A 55 -1.82 6.43 9.86
N CYS A 56 -2.99 5.86 9.57
CA CYS A 56 -3.24 5.14 8.32
C CYS A 56 -3.14 6.09 7.11
N ARG A 57 -3.78 7.26 7.18
CA ARG A 57 -3.72 8.27 6.11
C ARG A 57 -2.32 8.80 5.85
N ASP A 58 -1.51 9.02 6.90
CA ASP A 58 -0.14 9.50 6.76
C ASP A 58 0.74 8.50 6.01
N ARG A 59 0.47 7.19 6.17
CA ARG A 59 1.12 6.14 5.38
C ARG A 59 0.63 6.10 3.94
N CYS A 60 -0.63 6.43 3.68
CA CYS A 60 -1.20 6.53 2.32
C CYS A 60 -0.67 7.74 1.55
N HIS A 61 -0.51 8.86 2.25
CA HIS A 61 -0.04 10.14 1.72
C HIS A 61 1.23 10.57 2.44
N PRO A 62 2.36 9.86 2.24
CA PRO A 62 3.61 10.29 2.82
C PRO A 62 3.93 11.71 2.33
N PRO A 63 4.49 12.58 3.19
CA PRO A 63 4.91 13.92 2.79
C PRO A 63 5.82 13.80 1.57
N ARG A 64 5.54 14.63 0.55
CA ARG A 64 6.43 14.77 -0.60
C ARG A 64 7.53 15.74 -0.19
N ASP A 65 8.68 15.19 0.21
CA ASP A 65 9.95 15.93 0.29
C ASP A 65 10.30 16.57 -1.06
#